data_AF-A0A3C1ZRH2-F1
#
_entry.id   AF-A0A3C1ZRH2-F1
#
_cell.length_a   1.000
_cell.length_b   1.000
_cell.length_c   1.000
_cell.angle_alpha   90.00
_cell.angle_beta   90.00
_cell.angle_gamma   90.00
#
_symmetry.space_group_name_H-M   'P 1'
#
loop_
_entity.id
_entity.type
_entity.pdbx_description
1 polymer ?
#
loop_
_entity_poly.entity_id
_entity_poly.type
_entity_poly.pdbx_seq_one_letter_code
_entity_poly.pdbx_strand_id
1 'polypeptide(L)'
;MKEEDHSLGKQVLMELYGCPGALLNDMEFAQETLEEAARLAGATIINSTFHHFAPAGISGVVVIQESHLALHTWPEYGYVALDVFTCGNTVDPWKACYHLKSALKAKESTSQEMKRGQVAQRQPTEIAPNTTSISPTREAWFTERRTHLALSLKHSGTRLFARQSAYQQIEVYDTSGYGSALVLDGAVVMTQADSAAYHEMLVHVAFQAASQPVRRALILGGGDGGAAREALRYRELESLVVVEQDPGIIDASRAAFPVQADSFQNPKVTLALADAGEFLENTEQEAFDLIFIDTYSEPVGYSANFLSLLHQCMAPKGLLVLQSGLPGLHPTEFAALVSSVKGAFPKRRVSPYLAYLPTFPSGMISFLLIDEPTGSNLPKEGTNLLAEDLYYYNQEVHQAAFALPSFLQKLL
;
A
#
# COMPACT_ATOMS: atom_id res chain seq x y z
N MET A 1 -19.11 52.15 -26.41
CA MET A 1 -18.80 51.05 -25.47
C MET A 1 -17.90 50.09 -26.21
N LYS A 2 -16.71 49.80 -25.69
CA LYS A 2 -15.78 48.84 -26.29
C LYS A 2 -16.38 47.45 -26.11
N GLU A 3 -16.47 46.67 -27.19
CA GLU A 3 -16.78 45.24 -27.11
C GLU A 3 -15.78 44.58 -26.14
N GLU A 4 -16.29 43.97 -25.08
CA GLU A 4 -15.47 43.13 -24.22
C GLU A 4 -15.01 41.91 -25.04
N ASP A 5 -13.71 41.89 -25.32
CA ASP A 5 -13.01 40.82 -26.02
C ASP A 5 -13.05 39.52 -25.19
N HIS A 6 -14.16 38.79 -25.35
CA HIS A 6 -14.44 37.51 -24.70
C HIS A 6 -13.64 36.37 -25.33
N SER A 7 -12.78 35.75 -24.53
CA SER A 7 -12.01 34.54 -24.88
C SER A 7 -12.43 33.34 -24.03
N LEU A 8 -12.36 32.13 -24.58
CA LEU A 8 -12.69 30.89 -23.87
C LEU A 8 -11.68 30.51 -22.78
N GLY A 9 -10.43 30.94 -22.92
CA GLY A 9 -9.38 30.71 -21.91
C GLY A 9 -8.18 31.62 -22.06
N LYS A 10 -7.25 31.52 -21.11
CA LYS A 10 -5.99 32.27 -21.05
C LYS A 10 -4.82 31.32 -20.92
N GLN A 11 -3.88 31.43 -21.84
CA GLN A 11 -2.62 30.68 -21.82
C GLN A 11 -1.48 31.62 -21.52
N VAL A 12 -0.66 31.29 -20.53
CA VAL A 12 0.58 31.99 -20.23
C VAL A 12 1.74 31.05 -20.55
N LEU A 13 2.54 31.45 -21.53
CA LEU A 13 3.84 30.83 -21.79
C LEU A 13 4.88 31.64 -21.02
N MET A 14 5.60 31.01 -20.11
CA MET A 14 6.63 31.67 -19.30
C MET A 14 7.96 30.95 -19.40
N GLU A 15 8.98 31.70 -19.79
CA GLU A 15 10.37 31.25 -19.84
C GLU A 15 11.04 31.69 -18.55
N LEU A 16 11.70 30.77 -17.84
CA LEU A 16 12.45 31.06 -16.63
C LEU A 16 13.93 30.76 -16.83
N TYR A 17 14.80 31.67 -16.38
CA TYR A 17 16.24 31.55 -16.53
C TYR A 17 16.98 31.73 -15.19
N GLY A 18 18.16 31.13 -15.10
CA GLY A 18 19.03 31.21 -13.93
C GLY A 18 18.55 30.40 -12.73
N CYS A 19 17.70 29.39 -12.97
CA CYS A 19 17.21 28.49 -11.94
C CYS A 19 18.33 27.52 -11.49
N PRO A 20 18.40 27.13 -10.21
CA PRO A 20 19.38 26.16 -9.73
C PRO A 20 19.18 24.77 -10.36
N GLY A 21 20.19 24.25 -11.05
CA GLY A 21 20.11 22.96 -11.75
C GLY A 21 19.72 21.77 -10.85
N ALA A 22 20.08 21.80 -9.56
CA ALA A 22 19.68 20.77 -8.60
C ALA A 22 18.15 20.68 -8.43
N LEU A 23 17.45 21.82 -8.39
CA LEU A 23 15.98 21.85 -8.32
C LEU A 23 15.35 21.40 -9.64
N LEU A 24 15.98 21.76 -10.76
CA LEU A 24 15.48 21.41 -12.09
C LEU A 24 15.59 19.92 -12.42
N ASN A 25 16.34 19.16 -11.61
CA ASN A 25 16.58 17.73 -11.78
C ASN A 25 15.91 16.89 -10.68
N ASP A 26 15.16 17.53 -9.78
CA ASP A 26 14.43 16.90 -8.68
C ASP A 26 12.96 16.67 -9.08
N MET A 27 12.60 15.41 -9.30
CA MET A 27 11.27 15.03 -9.79
C MET A 27 10.17 15.31 -8.77
N GLU A 28 10.42 15.02 -7.50
CA GLU A 28 9.44 15.18 -6.42
C GLU A 28 9.15 16.68 -6.21
N PHE A 29 10.21 17.49 -6.13
CA PHE A 29 10.09 18.94 -6.04
C PHE A 29 9.31 19.54 -7.22
N ALA A 30 9.62 19.11 -8.45
CA ALA A 30 8.93 19.59 -9.65
C ALA A 30 7.44 19.24 -9.64
N GLN A 31 7.08 18.04 -9.19
CA GLN A 31 5.70 17.61 -9.05
C GLN A 31 4.94 18.41 -8.00
N GLU A 32 5.47 18.48 -6.78
CA GLU A 32 4.83 19.20 -5.66
C GLU A 32 4.61 20.68 -6.01
N THR A 33 5.62 21.34 -6.58
CA THR A 33 5.56 22.76 -6.94
C THR A 33 4.52 23.02 -8.02
N LEU A 34 4.43 22.17 -9.06
CA LEU A 34 3.46 22.37 -10.13
C LEU A 34 2.01 22.09 -9.66
N GLU A 35 1.82 21.12 -8.79
CA GLU A 35 0.52 20.86 -8.17
C GLU A 35 0.11 21.98 -7.20
N GLU A 36 1.03 22.49 -6.38
CA GLU A 36 0.76 23.64 -5.51
C GLU A 36 0.40 24.89 -6.34
N ALA A 37 1.12 25.14 -7.44
CA ALA A 37 0.81 26.22 -8.36
C ALA A 37 -0.62 26.12 -8.91
N ALA A 38 -1.08 24.92 -9.28
CA ALA A 38 -2.44 24.68 -9.72
C ALA A 38 -3.47 24.99 -8.62
N ARG A 39 -3.23 24.54 -7.38
CA ARG A 39 -4.12 24.81 -6.23
C ARG A 39 -4.19 26.31 -5.92
N LEU A 40 -3.06 27.02 -5.96
CA LEU A 40 -2.98 28.48 -5.73
C LEU A 40 -3.67 29.29 -6.83
N ALA A 41 -3.66 28.79 -8.06
CA ALA A 41 -4.43 29.38 -9.16
C ALA A 41 -5.95 29.20 -8.99
N GLY A 42 -6.39 28.37 -8.03
CA GLY A 42 -7.79 28.04 -7.81
C GLY A 42 -8.30 26.90 -8.69
N ALA A 43 -7.40 26.12 -9.29
CA ALA A 43 -7.75 25.02 -10.18
C ALA A 43 -8.00 23.72 -9.43
N THR A 44 -8.87 22.87 -9.99
CA THR A 44 -9.12 21.52 -9.47
C THR A 44 -8.25 20.51 -10.21
N ILE A 45 -7.28 19.90 -9.51
CA ILE A 45 -6.40 18.90 -10.11
C ILE A 45 -7.17 17.61 -10.42
N ILE A 46 -7.01 17.10 -11.64
CA ILE A 46 -7.59 15.84 -12.11
C ILE A 46 -6.53 14.72 -12.07
N ASN A 47 -5.34 14.98 -12.61
CA ASN A 47 -4.24 14.04 -12.66
C ASN A 47 -2.91 14.78 -12.87
N SER A 48 -1.78 14.14 -12.56
CA SER A 48 -0.45 14.65 -12.83
C SER A 48 0.46 13.55 -13.37
N THR A 49 1.35 13.90 -14.30
CA THR A 49 2.32 12.96 -14.89
C THR A 49 3.66 13.65 -15.10
N PHE A 50 4.73 13.00 -14.68
CA PHE A 50 6.09 13.52 -14.74
C PHE A 50 7.05 12.47 -15.28
N HIS A 51 8.06 12.93 -16.00
CA HIS A 51 9.12 12.09 -16.54
C HIS A 51 10.46 12.78 -16.32
N HIS A 52 11.41 12.06 -15.73
CA HIS A 52 12.80 12.48 -15.56
C HIS A 52 13.64 11.82 -16.66
N PHE A 53 14.45 12.62 -17.35
CA PHE A 53 15.27 12.19 -18.48
C PHE A 53 16.70 11.91 -18.05
N ALA A 54 17.33 10.92 -18.70
CA ALA A 54 18.77 10.73 -18.62
C ALA A 54 19.48 11.57 -19.71
N PRO A 55 20.53 12.35 -19.40
CA PRO A 55 21.22 12.43 -18.10
C PRO A 55 20.60 13.40 -17.08
N ALA A 56 19.76 14.35 -17.52
CA ALA A 56 19.09 15.32 -16.65
C ALA A 56 17.84 15.92 -17.33
N GLY A 57 16.96 16.52 -16.53
CA GLY A 57 15.79 17.27 -16.98
C GLY A 57 14.46 16.57 -16.72
N ILE A 58 13.39 17.35 -16.66
CA ILE A 58 12.06 16.90 -16.26
C ILE A 58 11.02 17.46 -17.23
N SER A 59 10.07 16.63 -17.64
CA SER A 59 8.83 17.08 -18.27
C SER A 59 7.66 16.69 -17.38
N GLY A 60 6.78 17.64 -17.10
CA GLY A 60 5.65 17.47 -16.18
C GLY A 60 4.38 18.10 -16.71
N VAL A 61 3.24 17.44 -16.50
CA VAL A 61 1.91 17.97 -16.82
C VAL A 61 0.96 17.69 -15.66
N VAL A 62 0.32 18.74 -15.15
CA VAL A 62 -0.82 18.67 -14.23
C VAL A 62 -2.08 18.98 -15.03
N VAL A 63 -2.94 17.98 -15.20
CA VAL A 63 -4.25 18.14 -15.81
C VAL A 63 -5.21 18.68 -14.76
N ILE A 64 -5.87 19.80 -15.07
CA ILE A 64 -6.86 20.42 -14.20
C ILE A 64 -8.23 20.38 -14.88
N GLN A 65 -9.31 20.50 -14.11
CA GLN A 65 -10.66 20.55 -14.65
C GLN A 65 -10.82 21.70 -15.65
N GLU A 66 -10.06 22.77 -15.45
CA GLU A 66 -10.06 23.99 -16.22
C GLU A 66 -9.01 24.01 -17.36
N SER A 67 -8.39 22.87 -17.71
CA SER A 67 -7.35 22.63 -18.75
C SER A 67 -6.04 22.00 -18.21
N HIS A 68 -4.89 22.72 -18.15
CA HIS A 68 -3.62 22.11 -17.73
C HIS A 68 -2.51 23.12 -17.36
N LEU A 69 -1.53 22.64 -16.59
CA LEU A 69 -0.22 23.27 -16.37
C LEU A 69 0.87 22.30 -16.84
N ALA A 70 1.90 22.78 -17.53
CA ALA A 70 3.05 21.98 -17.95
C ALA A 70 4.37 22.70 -17.70
N LEU A 71 5.41 21.91 -17.43
CA LEU A 71 6.79 22.39 -17.31
C LEU A 71 7.77 21.47 -18.05
N HIS A 72 8.82 22.06 -18.61
CA HIS A 72 9.98 21.38 -19.15
C HIS A 72 11.25 22.03 -18.60
N THR A 73 12.17 21.24 -18.05
CA THR A 73 13.42 21.74 -17.47
C THR A 73 14.65 21.32 -18.27
N TRP A 74 15.62 22.24 -18.34
CA TRP A 74 16.98 21.98 -18.82
C TRP A 74 17.98 22.43 -17.74
N PRO A 75 18.33 21.55 -16.79
CA PRO A 75 19.22 21.85 -15.66
C PRO A 75 20.56 22.46 -16.06
N GLU A 76 21.14 21.99 -17.17
CA GLU A 76 22.43 22.43 -17.71
C GLU A 76 22.44 23.89 -18.18
N TYR A 77 21.25 24.44 -18.49
CA TYR A 77 21.06 25.83 -18.87
C TYR A 77 20.41 26.67 -17.75
N GLY A 78 20.03 26.05 -16.63
CA GLY A 78 19.25 26.70 -15.57
C GLY A 78 17.91 27.23 -16.09
N TYR A 79 17.31 26.52 -17.04
CA TYR A 79 16.17 26.99 -17.84
C TYR A 79 14.93 26.13 -17.62
N VAL A 80 13.76 26.78 -17.59
CA VAL A 80 12.45 26.13 -17.54
C VAL A 80 11.48 26.80 -18.51
N ALA A 81 10.82 26.00 -19.34
CA ALA A 81 9.68 26.41 -20.14
C ALA A 81 8.39 26.04 -19.41
N LEU A 82 7.51 27.01 -19.16
CA LEU A 82 6.20 26.82 -18.53
C LEU A 82 5.07 27.09 -19.52
N ASP A 83 4.07 26.23 -19.53
CA ASP A 83 2.80 26.42 -20.24
C ASP A 83 1.64 26.29 -19.25
N VAL A 84 0.99 27.42 -18.94
CA VAL A 84 -0.14 27.47 -18.01
C VAL A 84 -1.39 27.86 -18.80
N PHE A 85 -2.27 26.89 -19.06
CA PHE A 85 -3.52 27.13 -19.76
C PHE A 85 -4.73 26.90 -18.85
N THR A 86 -5.60 27.89 -18.78
CA THR A 86 -6.80 27.87 -17.94
C THR A 86 -8.02 28.36 -18.71
N CYS A 87 -9.18 27.77 -18.41
CA CYS A 87 -10.48 28.12 -18.96
C CYS A 87 -11.36 28.78 -17.89
N GLY A 88 -12.28 29.66 -18.32
CA GLY A 88 -13.17 30.39 -17.41
C GLY A 88 -12.51 31.58 -16.72
N ASN A 89 -13.26 32.21 -15.79
CA ASN A 89 -12.87 33.48 -15.14
C ASN A 89 -12.49 33.32 -13.66
N THR A 90 -12.58 32.10 -13.12
CA THR A 90 -12.35 31.81 -11.69
C THR A 90 -10.93 31.36 -11.39
N VAL A 91 -10.21 30.87 -12.39
CA VAL A 91 -8.81 30.43 -12.28
C VAL A 91 -7.89 31.51 -12.84
N ASP A 92 -6.84 31.83 -12.09
CA ASP A 92 -5.86 32.86 -12.48
C ASP A 92 -4.50 32.22 -12.82
N PRO A 93 -4.14 32.11 -14.12
CA PRO A 93 -2.90 31.46 -14.53
C PRO A 93 -1.65 32.20 -14.04
N TRP A 94 -1.74 33.51 -13.76
CA TRP A 94 -0.59 34.27 -13.28
C TRP A 94 -0.20 33.91 -11.85
N LYS A 95 -1.14 33.51 -11.00
CA LYS A 95 -0.83 33.03 -9.64
C LYS A 95 0.05 31.79 -9.69
N ALA A 96 -0.27 30.85 -10.58
CA ALA A 96 0.57 29.67 -10.82
C ALA A 96 1.97 30.09 -11.29
N CYS A 97 2.06 30.95 -12.31
CA CYS A 97 3.33 31.42 -12.85
C CYS A 97 4.21 32.13 -11.79
N TYR A 98 3.63 32.99 -10.95
CA TYR A 98 4.38 33.70 -9.91
C TYR A 98 4.90 32.76 -8.82
N HIS A 99 4.09 31.78 -8.42
CA HIS A 99 4.52 30.75 -7.49
C HIS A 99 5.67 29.94 -8.09
N LEU A 100 5.52 29.44 -9.32
CA LEU A 100 6.54 28.66 -10.02
C LEU A 100 7.86 29.43 -10.17
N LYS A 101 7.80 30.69 -10.58
CA LYS A 101 8.97 31.57 -10.66
C LYS A 101 9.72 31.67 -9.33
N SER A 102 8.97 31.85 -8.24
CA SER A 102 9.53 31.97 -6.89
C SER A 102 10.14 30.65 -6.40
N ALA A 103 9.40 29.55 -6.52
CA ALA A 103 9.81 28.22 -6.07
C ALA A 103 11.05 27.71 -6.83
N LEU A 104 11.07 27.90 -8.16
CA LEU A 104 12.20 27.53 -9.01
C LEU A 104 13.40 28.50 -8.88
N LYS A 105 13.29 29.54 -8.06
CA LYS A 105 14.31 30.56 -7.79
C LYS A 105 14.88 31.16 -9.08
N ALA A 106 14.01 31.41 -10.06
CA ALA A 106 14.41 31.99 -11.33
C ALA A 106 14.93 33.42 -11.13
N LYS A 107 16.08 33.73 -11.72
CA LYS A 107 16.68 35.07 -11.68
C LYS A 107 16.00 36.00 -12.68
N GLU A 108 15.64 35.47 -13.82
CA GLU A 108 15.03 36.19 -14.93
C GLU A 108 13.84 35.41 -15.47
N SER A 109 12.87 36.12 -16.04
CA SER A 109 11.70 35.50 -16.65
C SER A 109 11.19 36.34 -17.81
N THR A 110 10.80 35.70 -18.91
CA THR A 110 9.97 36.33 -19.95
C THR A 110 8.64 35.60 -20.03
N SER A 111 7.60 36.29 -20.49
CA SER A 111 6.26 35.72 -20.52
C SER A 111 5.42 36.31 -21.62
N GLN A 112 4.60 35.46 -22.23
CA GLN A 112 3.60 35.84 -23.21
C GLN A 112 2.24 35.31 -22.77
N GLU A 113 1.27 36.21 -22.62
CA GLU A 113 -0.12 35.82 -22.46
C GLU A 113 -0.82 35.77 -23.82
N MET A 114 -1.58 34.71 -24.06
CA MET A 114 -2.43 34.54 -25.21
C MET A 114 -3.86 34.24 -24.77
N LYS A 115 -4.81 35.04 -25.27
CA LYS A 115 -6.23 34.72 -25.19
C LYS A 115 -6.57 33.61 -26.17
N ARG A 116 -7.12 32.51 -25.68
CA ARG A 116 -7.48 31.33 -26.48
C ARG A 116 -8.99 31.32 -26.76
N GLY A 117 -9.34 31.06 -28.02
CA GLY A 117 -10.74 30.97 -28.45
C GLY A 117 -11.49 32.31 -28.41
N GLN A 118 -11.04 33.30 -29.19
CA GLN A 118 -11.78 34.56 -29.36
C GLN A 118 -13.17 34.29 -29.96
N VAL A 119 -14.22 34.69 -29.24
CA VAL A 119 -15.61 34.28 -29.53
C VAL A 119 -16.28 35.20 -30.57
N ALA A 120 -15.62 36.29 -30.99
CA ALA A 120 -16.18 37.37 -31.79
C ALA A 120 -16.84 36.98 -33.14
N GLN A 121 -16.79 35.72 -33.59
CA GLN A 121 -17.45 35.26 -34.84
C GLN A 121 -17.97 33.81 -34.81
N ARG A 122 -18.26 33.21 -33.64
CA ARG A 122 -18.70 31.80 -33.58
C ARG A 122 -19.98 31.65 -32.76
N GLN A 123 -21.07 31.24 -33.41
CA GLN A 123 -22.27 30.78 -32.70
C GLN A 123 -21.96 29.43 -32.03
N PRO A 124 -22.25 29.25 -30.72
CA PRO A 124 -22.12 27.95 -30.09
C PRO A 124 -23.04 26.96 -30.80
N THR A 125 -22.49 25.88 -31.33
CA THR A 125 -23.32 24.74 -31.75
C THR A 125 -23.93 24.13 -30.49
N GLU A 126 -25.24 23.95 -30.44
CA GLU A 126 -25.87 23.18 -29.35
C GLU A 126 -25.29 21.77 -29.36
N ILE A 127 -24.43 21.48 -28.38
CA ILE A 127 -24.00 20.12 -28.09
C ILE A 127 -25.17 19.50 -27.33
N ALA A 128 -25.83 18.50 -27.92
CA ALA A 128 -26.84 17.73 -27.21
C ALA A 128 -26.25 17.29 -25.87
N PRO A 129 -26.94 17.52 -24.73
CA PRO A 129 -26.43 17.08 -23.45
C PRO A 129 -26.14 15.59 -23.56
N ASN A 130 -24.93 15.19 -23.19
CA ASN A 130 -24.62 13.78 -23.06
C ASN A 130 -25.57 13.24 -21.97
N THR A 131 -26.69 12.64 -22.37
CA THR A 131 -27.73 12.11 -21.47
C THR A 131 -27.31 10.77 -20.85
N THR A 132 -26.20 10.20 -21.31
CA THR A 132 -25.41 9.35 -20.44
C THR A 132 -24.87 10.25 -19.35
N SER A 133 -25.46 10.13 -18.15
CA SER A 133 -24.71 10.37 -16.92
C SER A 133 -23.53 9.39 -16.94
N ILE A 134 -22.50 9.73 -17.70
CA ILE A 134 -21.16 9.39 -17.30
C ILE A 134 -21.03 10.22 -16.02
N SER A 135 -21.48 9.65 -14.89
CA SER A 135 -20.78 9.92 -13.64
C SER A 135 -19.33 9.88 -14.06
N PRO A 136 -18.54 10.94 -13.91
CA PRO A 136 -17.12 10.84 -14.18
C PRO A 136 -16.63 9.83 -13.15
N THR A 137 -16.73 8.55 -13.46
CA THR A 137 -16.02 7.47 -12.83
C THR A 137 -14.62 7.77 -13.29
N ARG A 138 -13.99 8.71 -12.56
CA ARG A 138 -12.61 9.07 -12.70
C ARG A 138 -11.91 7.73 -12.85
N GLU A 139 -11.28 7.50 -14.00
CA GLU A 139 -10.42 6.33 -14.16
C GLU A 139 -9.16 6.58 -13.32
N ALA A 140 -9.37 6.64 -12.01
CA ALA A 140 -8.34 6.88 -11.04
C ALA A 140 -7.69 5.53 -10.77
N TRP A 141 -6.39 5.49 -10.95
CA TRP A 141 -5.58 4.32 -10.68
C TRP A 141 -4.72 4.65 -9.48
N PHE A 142 -4.84 3.83 -8.44
CA PHE A 142 -3.86 3.79 -7.39
C PHE A 142 -2.71 2.94 -7.89
N THR A 143 -1.49 3.47 -7.88
CA THR A 143 -0.31 2.75 -8.34
C THR A 143 0.73 2.67 -7.22
N GLU A 144 0.88 1.50 -6.63
CA GLU A 144 2.06 1.18 -5.82
C GLU A 144 3.24 1.01 -6.78
N ARG A 145 4.23 1.91 -6.69
CA ARG A 145 5.43 1.89 -7.53
C ARG A 145 6.61 1.36 -6.73
N ARG A 146 7.31 0.39 -7.32
CA ARG A 146 8.61 -0.12 -6.87
C ARG A 146 9.65 0.12 -7.97
N THR A 147 10.92 -0.11 -7.66
CA THR A 147 12.05 0.16 -8.57
C THR A 147 11.89 -0.43 -9.98
N HIS A 148 11.30 -1.62 -10.09
CA HIS A 148 11.17 -2.34 -11.37
C HIS A 148 9.76 -2.89 -11.65
N LEU A 149 8.81 -2.62 -10.77
CA LEU A 149 7.45 -3.15 -10.85
C LEU A 149 6.46 -2.09 -10.36
N ALA A 150 5.29 -2.04 -10.97
CA ALA A 150 4.17 -1.27 -10.44
C ALA A 150 2.93 -2.15 -10.37
N LEU A 151 2.21 -2.08 -9.25
CA LEU A 151 0.88 -2.66 -9.09
C LEU A 151 -0.14 -1.52 -9.20
N SER A 152 -1.07 -1.61 -10.14
CA SER A 152 -2.11 -0.59 -10.33
C SER A 152 -3.50 -1.17 -10.11
N LEU A 153 -4.25 -0.57 -9.19
CA LEU A 153 -5.64 -0.91 -8.91
C LEU A 153 -6.54 0.24 -9.34
N LYS A 154 -7.52 -0.06 -10.21
CA LYS A 154 -8.55 0.90 -10.60
C LYS A 154 -9.47 1.15 -9.41
N HIS A 155 -9.72 2.41 -9.08
CA HIS A 155 -10.62 2.80 -8.00
C HIS A 155 -11.62 3.86 -8.44
N SER A 156 -12.69 4.02 -7.66
CA SER A 156 -13.81 4.92 -7.98
C SER A 156 -13.47 6.42 -7.90
N GLY A 157 -12.22 6.77 -7.58
CA GLY A 157 -11.78 8.13 -7.30
C GLY A 157 -12.07 8.62 -5.88
N THR A 158 -12.71 7.78 -5.05
CA THR A 158 -13.05 8.10 -3.65
C THR A 158 -12.10 7.36 -2.70
N ARG A 159 -11.57 8.08 -1.71
CA ARG A 159 -10.92 7.49 -0.52
C ARG A 159 -11.99 7.30 0.55
N LEU A 160 -12.20 6.05 0.98
CA LEU A 160 -13.12 5.70 2.05
C LEU A 160 -12.57 6.12 3.42
N PHE A 161 -11.24 6.13 3.55
CA PHE A 161 -10.52 6.51 4.75
C PHE A 161 -9.18 7.12 4.36
N ALA A 162 -8.71 8.12 5.11
CA ALA A 162 -7.37 8.66 5.00
C ALA A 162 -6.95 9.26 6.35
N ARG A 163 -5.80 8.86 6.88
CA ARG A 163 -5.26 9.34 8.15
C ARG A 163 -3.74 9.23 8.16
N GLN A 164 -3.06 10.29 8.56
CA GLN A 164 -1.67 10.22 9.01
C GLN A 164 -1.69 9.87 10.51
N SER A 165 -1.18 8.70 10.89
CA SER A 165 -0.98 8.31 12.29
C SER A 165 0.41 8.75 12.79
N ALA A 166 0.72 8.44 14.05
CA ALA A 166 2.07 8.61 14.58
C ALA A 166 3.10 7.64 13.97
N TYR A 167 2.63 6.63 13.23
CA TYR A 167 3.46 5.53 12.72
C TYR A 167 3.55 5.56 11.19
N GLN A 168 2.44 5.80 10.49
CA GLN A 168 2.36 5.69 9.04
C GLN A 168 1.18 6.46 8.43
N GLN A 169 1.20 6.63 7.12
CA GLN A 169 0.06 7.08 6.33
C GLN A 169 -0.88 5.90 6.05
N ILE A 170 -2.15 6.05 6.39
CA ILE A 170 -3.18 5.01 6.28
C ILE A 170 -4.27 5.50 5.34
N GLU A 171 -4.56 4.74 4.29
CA GLU A 171 -5.60 5.05 3.34
C GLU A 171 -6.45 3.82 3.01
N VAL A 172 -7.72 4.06 2.69
CA VAL A 172 -8.58 3.02 2.10
C VAL A 172 -9.18 3.54 0.81
N TYR A 173 -8.99 2.78 -0.26
CA TYR A 173 -9.55 3.06 -1.57
C TYR A 173 -10.70 2.10 -1.90
N ASP A 174 -11.76 2.63 -2.49
CA ASP A 174 -12.85 1.83 -3.07
C ASP A 174 -12.49 1.38 -4.49
N THR A 175 -11.97 0.16 -4.64
CA THR A 175 -11.49 -0.36 -5.92
C THR A 175 -12.61 -0.99 -6.75
N SER A 176 -12.52 -0.88 -8.08
CA SER A 176 -13.57 -1.34 -8.99
C SER A 176 -13.62 -2.87 -9.19
N GLY A 177 -12.68 -3.64 -8.61
CA GLY A 177 -12.60 -5.10 -8.80
C GLY A 177 -12.08 -5.89 -7.60
N TYR A 178 -11.47 -5.22 -6.61
CA TYR A 178 -10.92 -5.86 -5.41
C TYR A 178 -11.63 -5.40 -4.12
N GLY A 179 -12.74 -4.66 -4.26
CA GLY A 179 -13.45 -4.03 -3.14
C GLY A 179 -12.60 -2.96 -2.45
N SER A 180 -12.75 -2.80 -1.15
CA SER A 180 -11.89 -1.90 -0.37
C SER A 180 -10.45 -2.39 -0.36
N ALA A 181 -9.50 -1.49 -0.58
CA ALA A 181 -8.06 -1.74 -0.48
C ALA A 181 -7.46 -0.88 0.63
N LEU A 182 -6.82 -1.53 1.61
CA LEU A 182 -6.04 -0.87 2.65
C LEU A 182 -4.63 -0.60 2.09
N VAL A 183 -4.21 0.65 2.23
CA VAL A 183 -2.91 1.13 1.77
C VAL A 183 -2.18 1.75 2.96
N LEU A 184 -0.96 1.29 3.21
CA LEU A 184 -0.07 1.79 4.26
C LEU A 184 1.21 2.33 3.61
N ASP A 185 1.55 3.59 3.86
CA ASP A 185 2.70 4.30 3.26
C ASP A 185 2.83 4.10 1.74
N GLY A 186 1.70 4.12 1.04
CA GLY A 186 1.64 3.99 -0.42
C GLY A 186 1.75 2.55 -0.96
N ALA A 187 1.74 1.53 -0.10
CA ALA A 187 1.73 0.13 -0.50
C ALA A 187 0.40 -0.56 -0.21
N VAL A 188 -0.05 -1.42 -1.12
CA VAL A 188 -1.28 -2.20 -0.94
C VAL A 188 -0.96 -3.34 0.03
N VAL A 189 -1.55 -3.31 1.22
CA VAL A 189 -1.31 -4.35 2.24
C VAL A 189 -2.41 -5.39 2.27
N MET A 190 -3.63 -5.02 1.85
CA MET A 190 -4.77 -5.91 1.84
C MET A 190 -5.87 -5.38 0.90
N THR A 191 -6.57 -6.29 0.23
CA THR A 191 -7.86 -5.98 -0.41
C THR A 191 -8.97 -6.91 0.05
N GLN A 192 -10.23 -6.47 -0.05
CA GLN A 192 -11.37 -7.31 0.32
C GLN A 192 -11.41 -8.62 -0.48
N ALA A 193 -11.02 -8.58 -1.76
CA ALA A 193 -11.14 -9.73 -2.66
C ALA A 193 -10.12 -10.84 -2.43
N ASP A 194 -8.93 -10.55 -1.90
CA ASP A 194 -7.89 -11.57 -1.66
C ASP A 194 -7.38 -11.64 -0.21
N SER A 195 -7.90 -10.81 0.70
CA SER A 195 -7.63 -10.91 2.15
C SER A 195 -7.88 -12.30 2.72
N ALA A 196 -8.91 -13.02 2.25
CA ALA A 196 -9.19 -14.38 2.70
C ALA A 196 -8.02 -15.31 2.39
N ALA A 197 -7.41 -15.21 1.20
CA ALA A 197 -6.28 -16.06 0.82
C ALA A 197 -5.06 -15.85 1.73
N TYR A 198 -4.75 -14.61 2.08
CA TYR A 198 -3.66 -14.28 2.99
C TYR A 198 -3.89 -14.90 4.37
N HIS A 199 -5.02 -14.57 5.00
CA HIS A 199 -5.30 -14.96 6.37
C HIS A 199 -5.54 -16.47 6.51
N GLU A 200 -6.20 -17.10 5.54
CA GLU A 200 -6.40 -18.54 5.54
C GLU A 200 -5.07 -19.29 5.49
N MET A 201 -4.12 -18.83 4.67
CA MET A 201 -2.79 -19.44 4.58
C MET A 201 -1.94 -19.19 5.83
N LEU A 202 -1.96 -17.96 6.36
CA LEU A 202 -1.26 -17.61 7.60
C LEU A 202 -1.75 -18.45 8.78
N VAL A 203 -3.07 -18.62 8.91
CA VAL A 203 -3.70 -19.25 10.08
C VAL A 203 -3.83 -20.76 9.94
N HIS A 204 -4.47 -21.25 8.88
CA HIS A 204 -4.86 -22.66 8.82
C HIS A 204 -3.68 -23.59 8.66
N VAL A 205 -2.61 -23.17 7.97
CA VAL A 205 -1.38 -23.97 7.89
C VAL A 205 -0.83 -24.25 9.29
N ALA A 206 -0.74 -23.24 10.15
CA ALA A 206 -0.18 -23.38 11.50
C ALA A 206 -1.07 -24.23 12.43
N PHE A 207 -2.38 -23.98 12.45
CA PHE A 207 -3.32 -24.78 13.26
C PHE A 207 -3.35 -26.25 12.85
N GLN A 208 -3.21 -26.52 11.55
CA GLN A 208 -3.20 -27.87 11.00
C GLN A 208 -1.86 -28.58 11.23
N ALA A 209 -0.75 -27.85 11.35
CA ALA A 209 0.55 -28.40 11.72
C ALA A 209 0.69 -28.69 13.23
N ALA A 210 -0.07 -28.02 14.09
CA ALA A 210 0.06 -28.14 15.54
C ALA A 210 -0.17 -29.56 16.06
N SER A 211 0.78 -30.16 16.79
CA SER A 211 0.65 -31.53 17.31
C SER A 211 -0.38 -31.69 18.46
N GLN A 212 -0.80 -30.56 19.05
CA GLN A 212 -1.74 -30.48 20.16
C GLN A 212 -2.82 -29.41 19.88
N PRO A 213 -3.96 -29.45 20.58
CA PRO A 213 -4.94 -28.38 20.50
C PRO A 213 -4.33 -27.02 20.89
N VAL A 214 -4.52 -26.02 20.04
CA VAL A 214 -4.10 -24.64 20.31
C VAL A 214 -5.17 -23.97 21.16
N ARG A 215 -4.85 -23.61 22.40
CA ARG A 215 -5.77 -22.94 23.34
C ARG A 215 -5.47 -21.46 23.52
N ARG A 216 -4.19 -21.10 23.51
CA ARG A 216 -3.72 -19.73 23.70
C ARG A 216 -2.91 -19.30 22.49
N ALA A 217 -3.37 -18.27 21.79
CA ALA A 217 -2.67 -17.73 20.62
C ALA A 217 -2.37 -16.24 20.75
N LEU A 218 -1.32 -15.79 20.07
CA LEU A 218 -0.88 -14.40 19.99
C LEU A 218 -0.73 -14.01 18.51
N ILE A 219 -1.25 -12.84 18.13
CA ILE A 219 -1.01 -12.20 16.84
C ILE A 219 -0.28 -10.89 17.12
N LEU A 220 0.94 -10.75 16.58
CA LEU A 220 1.69 -9.50 16.57
C LEU A 220 1.44 -8.79 15.25
N GLY A 221 0.89 -7.57 15.28
CA GLY A 221 0.25 -6.92 14.14
C GLY A 221 -1.21 -7.37 13.99
N GLY A 222 -1.67 -7.55 12.75
CA GLY A 222 -3.03 -8.01 12.47
C GLY A 222 -4.13 -7.03 12.88
N GLY A 223 -3.84 -5.72 12.87
CA GLY A 223 -4.80 -4.65 13.19
C GLY A 223 -6.03 -4.59 12.29
N ASP A 224 -6.03 -5.30 11.16
CA ASP A 224 -7.19 -5.48 10.31
C ASP A 224 -8.20 -6.51 10.86
N GLY A 225 -7.75 -7.47 11.66
CA GLY A 225 -8.60 -8.48 12.31
C GLY A 225 -8.88 -9.73 11.49
N GLY A 226 -8.33 -9.87 10.29
CA GLY A 226 -8.50 -11.03 9.41
C GLY A 226 -7.88 -12.30 9.98
N ALA A 227 -6.64 -12.24 10.47
CA ALA A 227 -6.01 -13.39 11.13
C ALA A 227 -6.79 -13.84 12.37
N ALA A 228 -7.29 -12.88 13.15
CA ALA A 228 -8.10 -13.17 14.33
C ALA A 228 -9.44 -13.82 13.95
N ARG A 229 -10.10 -13.35 12.88
CA ARG A 229 -11.32 -13.97 12.33
C ARG A 229 -11.09 -15.44 11.97
N GLU A 230 -10.02 -15.77 11.27
CA GLU A 230 -9.74 -17.16 10.88
C GLU A 230 -9.38 -18.03 12.10
N ALA A 231 -8.60 -17.49 13.05
CA ALA A 231 -8.22 -18.23 14.26
C ALA A 231 -9.44 -18.60 15.13
N LEU A 232 -10.45 -17.72 15.18
CA LEU A 232 -11.69 -17.95 15.93
C LEU A 232 -12.57 -19.09 15.38
N ARG A 233 -12.26 -19.63 14.19
CA ARG A 233 -12.93 -20.83 13.67
C ARG A 233 -12.60 -22.10 14.49
N TYR A 234 -11.46 -22.10 15.18
CA TYR A 234 -11.03 -23.24 15.99
C TYR A 234 -11.68 -23.21 17.37
N ARG A 235 -12.47 -24.24 17.69
CA ARG A 235 -13.30 -24.28 18.91
C ARG A 235 -12.48 -24.39 20.17
N GLU A 236 -11.36 -25.09 20.09
CA GLU A 236 -10.39 -25.34 21.15
C GLU A 236 -9.62 -24.09 21.55
N LEU A 237 -9.62 -23.04 20.73
CA LEU A 237 -9.02 -21.76 21.08
C LEU A 237 -9.80 -21.14 22.24
N GLU A 238 -9.13 -20.88 23.35
CA GLU A 238 -9.71 -20.33 24.58
C GLU A 238 -9.42 -18.84 24.72
N SER A 239 -8.23 -18.39 24.31
CA SER A 239 -7.83 -16.99 24.32
C SER A 239 -6.96 -16.63 23.11
N LEU A 240 -7.20 -15.46 22.54
CA LEU A 240 -6.43 -14.86 21.47
C LEU A 240 -6.04 -13.44 21.85
N VAL A 241 -4.75 -13.12 21.84
CA VAL A 241 -4.28 -11.74 22.00
C VAL A 241 -3.87 -11.20 20.64
N VAL A 242 -4.32 -9.99 20.30
CA VAL A 242 -3.87 -9.25 19.12
C VAL A 242 -3.16 -8.00 19.60
N VAL A 243 -1.92 -7.80 19.17
CA VAL A 243 -1.08 -6.66 19.56
C VAL A 243 -0.87 -5.78 18.34
N GLU A 244 -1.56 -4.64 18.29
CA GLU A 244 -1.46 -3.67 17.21
C GLU A 244 -0.96 -2.34 17.77
N GLN A 245 0.12 -1.80 17.22
CA GLN A 245 0.71 -0.55 17.70
C GLN A 245 -0.05 0.67 17.21
N ASP A 246 -0.61 0.62 16.00
CA ASP A 246 -1.26 1.73 15.33
C ASP A 246 -2.80 1.63 15.39
N PRO A 247 -3.46 2.38 16.29
CA PRO A 247 -4.93 2.39 16.37
C PRO A 247 -5.60 2.88 15.08
N GLY A 248 -4.87 3.60 14.21
CA GLY A 248 -5.37 4.02 12.91
C GLY A 248 -5.68 2.86 11.97
N ILE A 249 -4.96 1.74 12.06
CA ILE A 249 -5.23 0.54 11.24
C ILE A 249 -6.55 -0.09 11.66
N ILE A 250 -6.79 -0.20 12.98
CA ILE A 250 -8.03 -0.75 13.54
C ILE A 250 -9.23 0.11 13.12
N ASP A 251 -9.08 1.44 13.17
CA ASP A 251 -10.12 2.37 12.72
C ASP A 251 -10.41 2.23 11.22
N ALA A 252 -9.36 2.12 10.39
CA ALA A 252 -9.51 1.88 8.96
C ALA A 252 -10.21 0.55 8.66
N SER A 253 -9.85 -0.51 9.40
CA SER A 253 -10.49 -1.82 9.30
C SER A 253 -11.96 -1.78 9.68
N ARG A 254 -12.32 -1.12 10.79
CA ARG A 254 -13.73 -0.95 11.17
C ARG A 254 -14.54 -0.19 10.11
N ALA A 255 -13.94 0.79 9.45
CA ALA A 255 -14.61 1.58 8.43
C ALA A 255 -14.83 0.81 7.12
N ALA A 256 -13.88 -0.03 6.71
CA ALA A 256 -13.85 -0.60 5.35
C ALA A 256 -13.88 -2.13 5.28
N PHE A 257 -13.56 -2.80 6.38
CA PHE A 257 -13.48 -4.25 6.50
C PHE A 257 -14.25 -4.78 7.73
N PRO A 258 -15.54 -4.43 7.88
CA PRO A 258 -16.29 -4.70 9.12
C PRO A 258 -16.32 -6.20 9.49
N VAL A 259 -16.37 -7.10 8.50
CA VAL A 259 -16.37 -8.56 8.72
C VAL A 259 -15.10 -9.04 9.44
N GLN A 260 -13.95 -8.41 9.18
CA GLN A 260 -12.67 -8.73 9.82
C GLN A 260 -12.59 -8.06 11.19
N ALA A 261 -12.92 -6.77 11.26
CA ALA A 261 -12.89 -5.97 12.49
C ALA A 261 -13.85 -6.48 13.58
N ASP A 262 -14.95 -7.15 13.21
CA ASP A 262 -15.88 -7.78 14.16
C ASP A 262 -15.23 -8.90 14.98
N SER A 263 -14.09 -9.45 14.54
CA SER A 263 -13.32 -10.43 15.33
C SER A 263 -12.88 -9.86 16.68
N PHE A 264 -12.59 -8.56 16.75
CA PHE A 264 -12.19 -7.87 17.99
C PHE A 264 -13.31 -7.75 19.03
N GLN A 265 -14.56 -8.01 18.66
CA GLN A 265 -15.69 -8.02 19.60
C GLN A 265 -15.89 -9.40 20.26
N ASN A 266 -15.20 -10.43 19.77
CA ASN A 266 -15.32 -11.77 20.33
C ASN A 266 -14.73 -11.81 21.75
N PRO A 267 -15.41 -12.41 22.74
CA PRO A 267 -14.94 -12.45 24.14
C PRO A 267 -13.63 -13.22 24.34
N LYS A 268 -13.21 -14.04 23.36
CA LYS A 268 -11.90 -14.71 23.39
C LYS A 268 -10.76 -13.79 22.96
N VAL A 269 -11.04 -12.64 22.34
CA VAL A 269 -10.05 -11.74 21.77
C VAL A 269 -9.75 -10.61 22.75
N THR A 270 -8.47 -10.44 23.06
CA THR A 270 -7.94 -9.27 23.77
C THR A 270 -7.11 -8.45 22.78
N LEU A 271 -7.59 -7.25 22.45
CA LEU A 271 -6.84 -6.30 21.62
C LEU A 271 -5.97 -5.41 22.52
N ALA A 272 -4.66 -5.49 22.35
CA ALA A 272 -3.68 -4.70 23.07
C ALA A 272 -3.06 -3.66 22.12
N LEU A 273 -3.17 -2.37 22.50
CA LEU A 273 -2.50 -1.28 21.78
C LEU A 273 -1.09 -1.09 22.35
N ALA A 274 -0.11 -1.74 21.74
CA ALA A 274 1.27 -1.75 22.24
C ALA A 274 2.30 -2.06 21.14
N ASP A 275 3.56 -1.74 21.40
CA ASP A 275 4.68 -2.27 20.63
C ASP A 275 4.83 -3.78 20.87
N ALA A 276 5.10 -4.54 19.81
CA ALA A 276 5.23 -5.99 19.89
C ALA A 276 6.40 -6.44 20.78
N GLY A 277 7.54 -5.73 20.72
CA GLY A 277 8.70 -6.03 21.56
C GLY A 277 8.41 -5.76 23.04
N GLU A 278 7.87 -4.59 23.35
CA GLU A 278 7.47 -4.22 24.72
C GLU A 278 6.43 -5.21 25.29
N PHE A 279 5.45 -5.62 24.48
CA PHE A 279 4.47 -6.61 24.88
C PHE A 279 5.13 -7.95 25.25
N LEU A 280 6.04 -8.45 24.40
CA LEU A 280 6.73 -9.71 24.65
C LEU A 280 7.66 -9.64 25.88
N GLU A 281 8.31 -8.51 26.14
CA GLU A 281 9.14 -8.32 27.34
C GLU A 281 8.36 -8.45 28.65
N ASN A 282 7.07 -8.09 28.62
CA ASN A 282 6.17 -8.15 29.76
C ASN A 282 5.26 -9.40 29.78
N THR A 283 5.48 -10.32 28.83
CA THR A 283 4.71 -11.57 28.72
C THR A 283 5.38 -12.69 29.51
N GLU A 284 4.57 -13.52 30.17
CA GLU A 284 5.07 -14.73 30.85
C GLU A 284 5.71 -15.73 29.86
N GLN A 285 6.71 -16.47 30.33
CA GLN A 285 7.31 -17.54 29.53
C GLN A 285 6.29 -18.65 29.23
N GLU A 286 6.42 -19.29 28.06
CA GLU A 286 5.57 -20.39 27.62
C GLU A 286 4.06 -20.07 27.61
N ALA A 287 3.72 -18.79 27.44
CA ALA A 287 2.35 -18.28 27.47
C ALA A 287 1.48 -18.71 26.28
N PHE A 288 2.09 -19.01 25.12
CA PHE A 288 1.32 -19.22 23.88
C PHE A 288 1.62 -20.55 23.20
N ASP A 289 0.56 -21.23 22.77
CA ASP A 289 0.64 -22.46 21.99
C ASP A 289 0.86 -22.16 20.50
N LEU A 290 0.51 -20.96 20.05
CA LEU A 290 0.71 -20.50 18.68
C LEU A 290 0.92 -18.98 18.63
N ILE A 291 1.97 -18.53 17.95
CA ILE A 291 2.26 -17.12 17.73
C ILE A 291 2.25 -16.83 16.22
N PHE A 292 1.59 -15.75 15.82
CA PHE A 292 1.57 -15.21 14.45
C PHE A 292 2.33 -13.87 14.44
N ILE A 293 3.16 -13.65 13.44
CA ILE A 293 3.67 -12.31 13.09
C ILE A 293 3.00 -11.88 11.78
N ASP A 294 2.06 -10.98 11.93
CA ASP A 294 1.20 -10.42 10.89
C ASP A 294 1.45 -8.91 10.76
N THR A 295 2.71 -8.57 10.52
CA THR A 295 3.18 -7.19 10.46
C THR A 295 3.49 -6.81 9.02
N TYR A 296 2.97 -5.67 8.57
CA TYR A 296 3.42 -5.06 7.33
C TYR A 296 4.76 -4.37 7.56
N SER A 297 5.84 -5.07 7.22
CA SER A 297 7.17 -4.48 7.06
C SER A 297 7.85 -5.19 5.91
N GLU A 298 8.40 -4.45 4.95
CA GLU A 298 9.39 -5.02 4.03
C GLU A 298 10.47 -5.70 4.88
N PRO A 299 10.96 -6.91 4.51
CA PRO A 299 11.70 -7.77 5.44
C PRO A 299 13.08 -7.19 5.77
N VAL A 300 13.10 -6.23 6.69
CA VAL A 300 14.23 -5.97 7.56
C VAL A 300 14.17 -7.07 8.61
N GLY A 301 15.16 -7.96 8.59
CA GLY A 301 15.17 -9.12 9.49
C GLY A 301 14.95 -8.73 10.95
N TYR A 302 14.28 -9.60 11.71
CA TYR A 302 14.04 -9.37 13.14
C TYR A 302 15.34 -9.35 13.93
N SER A 303 15.39 -8.51 14.97
CA SER A 303 16.53 -8.49 15.88
C SER A 303 16.65 -9.81 16.64
N ALA A 304 17.88 -10.20 16.99
CA ALA A 304 18.12 -11.40 17.78
C ALA A 304 17.40 -11.36 19.14
N ASN A 305 17.27 -10.17 19.74
CA ASN A 305 16.50 -9.98 20.98
C ASN A 305 15.02 -10.31 20.78
N PHE A 306 14.41 -9.77 19.72
CA PHE A 306 12.99 -10.02 19.41
C PHE A 306 12.72 -11.50 19.16
N LEU A 307 13.57 -12.18 18.38
CA LEU A 307 13.45 -13.63 18.15
C LEU A 307 13.63 -14.44 19.45
N SER A 308 14.51 -13.99 20.37
CA SER A 308 14.67 -14.63 21.67
C SER A 308 13.43 -14.47 22.55
N LEU A 309 12.83 -13.29 22.58
CA LEU A 309 11.58 -13.03 23.31
C LEU A 309 10.43 -13.89 22.79
N LEU A 310 10.28 -14.00 21.47
CA LEU A 310 9.33 -14.92 20.84
C LEU A 310 9.55 -16.36 21.32
N HIS A 311 10.78 -16.86 21.25
CA HIS A 311 11.10 -18.21 21.71
C HIS A 311 10.76 -18.44 23.19
N GLN A 312 10.95 -17.42 24.05
CA GLN A 312 10.61 -17.52 25.47
C GLN A 312 9.10 -17.56 25.72
N CYS A 313 8.31 -16.84 24.93
CA CYS A 313 6.85 -16.81 25.07
C CYS A 313 6.17 -18.04 24.46
N MET A 314 6.85 -18.76 23.56
CA MET A 314 6.34 -20.00 22.97
C MET A 314 6.32 -21.13 24.00
N ALA A 315 5.20 -21.83 24.09
CA ALA A 315 5.11 -23.10 24.82
C ALA A 315 6.13 -24.13 24.28
N PRO A 316 6.48 -25.18 25.05
CA PRO A 316 7.46 -26.17 24.62
C PRO A 316 7.13 -26.83 23.27
N LYS A 317 5.84 -27.03 23.01
CA LYS A 317 5.31 -27.52 21.72
C LYS A 317 4.62 -26.44 20.88
N GLY A 318 4.76 -25.19 21.30
CA GLY A 318 4.18 -24.05 20.62
C GLY A 318 4.80 -23.86 19.24
N LEU A 319 4.01 -23.26 18.35
CA LEU A 319 4.40 -22.96 16.98
C LEU A 319 4.52 -21.45 16.80
N LEU A 320 5.33 -21.05 15.82
CA LEU A 320 5.43 -19.68 15.35
C LEU A 320 5.23 -19.68 13.85
N VAL A 321 4.43 -18.75 13.33
CA VAL A 321 4.33 -18.50 11.91
C VAL A 321 4.48 -17.01 11.64
N LEU A 322 5.15 -16.67 10.56
CA LEU A 322 5.33 -15.27 10.16
C LEU A 322 5.23 -15.09 8.66
N GLN A 323 4.74 -13.94 8.22
CA GLN A 323 4.92 -13.47 6.85
C GLN A 323 6.42 -13.22 6.59
N SER A 324 6.98 -13.79 5.53
CA SER A 324 8.41 -13.68 5.19
C SER A 324 8.70 -12.90 3.91
N GLY A 325 7.76 -12.04 3.50
CA GLY A 325 7.91 -11.11 2.38
C GLY A 325 7.65 -11.75 1.01
N LEU A 326 8.18 -11.10 -0.02
CA LEU A 326 7.90 -11.33 -1.43
C LEU A 326 9.11 -11.96 -2.14
N PRO A 327 9.32 -13.29 -2.05
CA PRO A 327 10.53 -13.93 -2.57
C PRO A 327 10.65 -13.87 -4.10
N GLY A 328 9.57 -13.55 -4.81
CA GLY A 328 9.61 -13.28 -6.24
C GLY A 328 10.31 -11.96 -6.60
N LEU A 329 10.31 -10.98 -5.68
CA LEU A 329 10.98 -9.68 -5.85
C LEU A 329 12.26 -9.56 -5.04
N HIS A 330 12.26 -10.13 -3.83
CA HIS A 330 13.31 -9.98 -2.82
C HIS A 330 13.83 -11.36 -2.36
N PRO A 331 14.36 -12.19 -3.29
CA PRO A 331 14.77 -13.57 -2.97
C PRO A 331 15.95 -13.65 -1.99
N THR A 332 16.85 -12.66 -2.02
CA THR A 332 18.03 -12.62 -1.15
C THR A 332 17.64 -12.25 0.29
N GLU A 333 16.75 -11.27 0.45
CA GLU A 333 16.19 -10.85 1.73
C GLU A 333 15.39 -11.99 2.36
N PHE A 334 14.57 -12.69 1.57
CA PHE A 334 13.87 -13.89 2.01
C PHE A 334 14.84 -14.96 2.53
N ALA A 335 15.90 -15.30 1.77
CA ALA A 335 16.89 -16.29 2.19
C ALA A 335 17.65 -15.86 3.46
N ALA A 336 17.98 -14.57 3.58
CA ALA A 336 18.60 -14.01 4.78
C ALA A 336 17.69 -14.12 6.01
N LEU A 337 16.39 -13.83 5.86
CA LEU A 337 15.39 -14.02 6.92
C LEU A 337 15.30 -15.48 7.34
N VAL A 338 15.21 -16.42 6.38
CA VAL A 338 15.16 -17.86 6.72
C VAL A 338 16.41 -18.29 7.49
N SER A 339 17.59 -17.85 7.07
CA SER A 339 18.85 -18.13 7.75
C SER A 339 18.87 -17.58 9.18
N SER A 340 18.44 -16.33 9.36
CA SER A 340 18.33 -15.69 10.68
C SER A 340 17.39 -16.45 11.61
N VAL A 341 16.20 -16.83 11.13
CA VAL A 341 15.23 -17.62 11.89
C VAL A 341 15.76 -19.01 12.23
N LYS A 342 16.39 -19.72 11.27
CA LYS A 342 17.06 -21.01 11.56
C LYS A 342 18.13 -20.87 12.65
N GLY A 343 18.89 -19.78 12.64
CA GLY A 343 19.91 -19.48 13.66
C GLY A 343 19.33 -19.20 15.05
N ALA A 344 18.20 -18.49 15.11
CA ALA A 344 17.51 -18.18 16.37
C ALA A 344 16.74 -19.38 16.95
N PHE A 345 16.30 -20.32 16.11
CA PHE A 345 15.52 -21.49 16.49
C PHE A 345 16.22 -22.82 16.12
N PRO A 346 17.45 -23.10 16.61
CA PRO A 346 18.29 -24.20 16.13
C PRO A 346 17.75 -25.61 16.45
N LYS A 347 16.81 -25.72 17.40
CA LYS A 347 16.14 -26.96 17.78
C LYS A 347 14.69 -27.03 17.31
N ARG A 348 14.31 -26.16 16.38
CA ARG A 348 12.99 -26.17 15.75
C ARG A 348 13.18 -26.43 14.26
N ARG A 349 12.12 -26.94 13.65
CA ARG A 349 12.04 -27.08 12.21
C ARG A 349 11.53 -25.75 11.65
N VAL A 350 12.13 -25.28 10.55
CA VAL A 350 11.78 -24.02 9.88
C VAL A 350 11.43 -24.34 8.44
N SER A 351 10.16 -24.16 8.10
CA SER A 351 9.57 -24.60 6.83
C SER A 351 8.95 -23.41 6.10
N PRO A 352 9.61 -22.91 5.04
CA PRO A 352 9.01 -21.90 4.20
C PRO A 352 7.88 -22.48 3.36
N TYR A 353 6.82 -21.70 3.16
CA TYR A 353 5.72 -22.00 2.26
C TYR A 353 5.23 -20.74 1.56
N LEU A 354 4.51 -20.94 0.46
CA LEU A 354 4.11 -19.89 -0.46
C LEU A 354 2.58 -19.83 -0.59
N ALA A 355 2.09 -18.64 -0.91
CA ALA A 355 0.73 -18.43 -1.38
C ALA A 355 0.74 -17.47 -2.57
N TYR A 356 -0.32 -17.54 -3.37
CA TYR A 356 -0.54 -16.63 -4.49
C TYR A 356 -1.62 -15.60 -4.12
N LEU A 357 -1.25 -14.31 -4.18
CA LEU A 357 -2.16 -13.20 -3.93
C LEU A 357 -2.03 -12.12 -5.01
N PRO A 358 -3.05 -11.92 -5.87
CA PRO A 358 -2.97 -11.01 -7.00
C PRO A 358 -2.57 -9.57 -6.66
N THR A 359 -2.98 -9.04 -5.49
CA THR A 359 -2.69 -7.65 -5.11
C THR A 359 -1.45 -7.50 -4.25
N PHE A 360 -0.65 -8.55 -4.08
CA PHE A 360 0.71 -8.41 -3.59
C PHE A 360 1.67 -8.26 -4.79
N PRO A 361 2.66 -7.36 -4.74
CA PRO A 361 3.64 -7.22 -5.82
C PRO A 361 4.32 -8.57 -6.14
N SER A 362 4.40 -8.92 -7.44
CA SER A 362 4.76 -10.25 -8.01
C SER A 362 3.73 -11.38 -7.85
N GLY A 363 2.74 -11.21 -6.99
CA GLY A 363 1.73 -12.23 -6.69
C GLY A 363 2.22 -13.38 -5.81
N MET A 364 3.52 -13.47 -5.50
CA MET A 364 4.10 -14.53 -4.69
C MET A 364 4.45 -14.01 -3.30
N ILE A 365 3.64 -14.38 -2.31
CA ILE A 365 3.95 -14.14 -0.90
C ILE A 365 4.51 -15.41 -0.26
N SER A 366 5.32 -15.23 0.79
CA SER A 366 5.88 -16.32 1.57
C SER A 366 5.58 -16.19 3.05
N PHE A 367 5.64 -17.33 3.71
CA PHE A 367 5.54 -17.46 5.15
C PHE A 367 6.58 -18.47 5.65
N LEU A 368 6.95 -18.39 6.93
CA LEU A 368 7.74 -19.40 7.62
C LEU A 368 6.91 -20.05 8.71
N LEU A 369 6.82 -21.38 8.70
CA LEU A 369 6.33 -22.18 9.81
C LEU A 369 7.52 -22.66 10.67
N ILE A 370 7.49 -22.36 11.96
CA ILE A 370 8.47 -22.78 12.94
C ILE A 370 7.77 -23.68 13.96
N ASP A 371 8.12 -24.96 13.95
CA ASP A 371 7.44 -26.00 14.72
C ASP A 371 8.43 -26.98 15.38
N GLU A 372 7.88 -28.01 16.03
CA GLU A 372 8.68 -29.08 16.63
C GLU A 372 9.56 -29.77 15.57
N PRO A 373 10.76 -30.28 15.92
CA PRO A 373 11.60 -31.04 14.98
C PRO A 373 10.91 -32.22 14.29
N THR A 374 9.94 -32.82 14.98
CA THR A 374 9.11 -33.94 14.50
C THR A 374 7.83 -33.47 13.81
N GLY A 375 7.68 -32.17 13.56
CA GLY A 375 6.54 -31.56 12.87
C GLY A 375 6.40 -32.03 11.43
N SER A 376 5.22 -31.78 10.86
CA SER A 376 4.84 -32.24 9.53
C SER A 376 4.25 -31.08 8.72
N ASN A 377 4.60 -31.03 7.43
CA ASN A 377 3.95 -30.15 6.43
C ASN A 377 2.66 -30.76 5.86
N LEU A 378 2.20 -31.87 6.43
CA LEU A 378 0.93 -32.48 6.04
C LEU A 378 -0.17 -31.98 6.97
N PRO A 379 -1.35 -31.63 6.44
CA PRO A 379 -2.49 -31.30 7.27
C PRO A 379 -2.92 -32.52 8.10
N LYS A 380 -3.49 -32.30 9.28
CA LYS A 380 -4.08 -33.37 10.11
C LYS A 380 -5.13 -34.17 9.34
N GLU A 381 -4.98 -35.49 9.32
CA GLU A 381 -6.00 -36.39 8.79
C GLU A 381 -7.34 -36.23 9.56
N GLY A 382 -8.46 -36.34 8.85
CA GLY A 382 -9.79 -36.36 9.45
C GLY A 382 -10.29 -35.02 10.04
N THR A 383 -9.54 -33.92 9.87
CA THR A 383 -10.02 -32.58 10.23
C THR A 383 -11.00 -32.05 9.19
N ASN A 384 -12.26 -32.52 9.25
CA ASN A 384 -13.41 -31.91 8.60
C ASN A 384 -13.83 -30.57 9.26
N LEU A 385 -12.99 -29.98 10.11
CA LEU A 385 -13.35 -28.85 10.98
C LEU A 385 -13.58 -27.53 10.23
N LEU A 386 -13.07 -27.42 8.99
CA LEU A 386 -13.24 -26.25 8.13
C LEU A 386 -14.30 -26.45 7.04
N ALA A 387 -15.21 -27.42 7.22
CA ALA A 387 -16.14 -27.86 6.18
C ALA A 387 -16.86 -26.69 5.48
N GLU A 388 -16.49 -26.53 4.21
CA GLU A 388 -17.19 -25.93 3.06
C GLU A 388 -17.05 -24.42 2.77
N ASP A 389 -16.65 -23.56 3.71
CA ASP A 389 -16.64 -22.08 3.49
C ASP A 389 -15.24 -21.42 3.56
N LEU A 390 -14.21 -22.09 3.06
CA LEU A 390 -12.89 -21.47 2.83
C LEU A 390 -12.74 -21.06 1.36
N TYR A 391 -12.17 -19.89 1.14
CA TYR A 391 -12.01 -19.31 -0.19
C TYR A 391 -10.77 -19.85 -0.92
N TYR A 392 -9.67 -20.06 -0.19
CA TYR A 392 -8.36 -20.36 -0.77
C TYR A 392 -7.74 -21.65 -0.22
N TYR A 393 -7.76 -21.81 1.11
CA TYR A 393 -7.11 -22.93 1.78
C TYR A 393 -7.93 -24.21 1.64
N ASN A 394 -7.25 -25.28 1.25
CA ASN A 394 -7.71 -26.67 1.35
C ASN A 394 -6.50 -27.58 1.62
N GLN A 395 -6.72 -28.88 1.79
CA GLN A 395 -5.64 -29.81 2.15
C GLN A 395 -4.58 -29.93 1.04
N GLU A 396 -5.00 -29.90 -0.21
CA GLU A 396 -4.11 -29.94 -1.37
C GLU A 396 -3.26 -28.68 -1.47
N VAL A 397 -3.87 -27.50 -1.25
CA VAL A 397 -3.18 -26.21 -1.19
C VAL A 397 -2.18 -26.18 -0.04
N HIS A 398 -2.55 -26.68 1.15
CA HIS A 398 -1.62 -26.81 2.28
C HIS A 398 -0.37 -27.59 1.85
N GLN A 399 -0.54 -28.77 1.26
CA GLN A 399 0.58 -29.61 0.85
C GLN A 399 1.40 -28.95 -0.27
N ALA A 400 0.73 -28.35 -1.24
CA ALA A 400 1.36 -27.67 -2.37
C ALA A 400 2.13 -26.40 -1.96
N ALA A 401 1.69 -25.69 -0.92
CA ALA A 401 2.31 -24.45 -0.46
C ALA A 401 3.79 -24.63 -0.07
N PHE A 402 4.17 -25.82 0.40
CA PHE A 402 5.56 -26.14 0.75
C PHE A 402 6.43 -26.55 -0.46
N ALA A 403 5.86 -26.65 -1.67
CA ALA A 403 6.60 -26.93 -2.89
C ALA A 403 7.24 -25.63 -3.44
N LEU A 404 8.46 -25.35 -2.98
CA LEU A 404 9.19 -24.15 -3.40
C LEU A 404 9.72 -24.28 -4.84
N PRO A 405 9.67 -23.23 -5.68
CA PRO A 405 10.35 -23.24 -6.96
C PRO A 405 11.87 -23.42 -6.84
N SER A 406 12.50 -24.01 -7.86
CA SER A 406 13.92 -24.35 -7.84
C SER A 406 14.86 -23.17 -7.56
N PHE A 407 14.48 -21.94 -7.91
CA PHE A 407 15.32 -20.76 -7.64
C PHE A 407 15.36 -20.43 -6.14
N LEU A 408 14.26 -20.63 -5.40
CA LEU A 408 14.23 -20.46 -3.95
C LEU A 408 14.92 -21.62 -3.25
N GLN A 409 14.71 -22.86 -3.71
CA GLN A 409 15.40 -24.03 -3.14
C GLN A 409 16.94 -23.89 -3.19
N LYS A 410 17.49 -23.25 -4.23
CA LYS A 410 18.93 -23.01 -4.36
C LYS A 410 19.48 -21.96 -3.38
N LEU A 411 18.63 -21.13 -2.79
CA LEU A 411 19.03 -20.04 -1.90
C LEU A 411 18.94 -20.42 -0.41
N LEU A 412 18.20 -21.47 -0.06
CA LEU A 412 17.88 -21.90 1.31
C LEU A 412 18.75 -23.03 1.82
#